data_AF-A0A1I8ATP7-F1
#
_entry.id   AF-A0A1I8ATP7-F1
#
_cell.length_a   1.000
_cell.length_b   1.000
_cell.length_c   1.000
_cell.angle_alpha   90.00
_cell.angle_beta   90.00
_cell.angle_gamma   90.00
#
_symmetry.space_group_name_H-M   'P 1'
#
loop_
_entity.id
_entity.type
_entity.pdbx_description
1 polymer ?
#
loop_
_entity_poly.entity_id
_entity_poly.type
_entity_poly.pdbx_seq_one_letter_code
_entity_poly.pdbx_strand_id
1 'polypeptide(L)'
;MTLFHELQRLCDPTKNMTEYRRHLAEMAQRPPVIPVLPFLCKDLFFSNDANATWTKKLVNFSKFRMISSIIRNAYAMLQEPESEDQVPGSVRSWKKLYEEEEEIVRINEYLDYAYVVQCDREQEQLSLDCEPRRKPVRTPSSLSSKSSQSISSSGRTSVSSPWLNRRPVDQAPVAPPPPSYNERLI
;
A
#
# COMPACT_ATOMS: atom_id res chain seq x y z
N MET A 1 2.22 23.44 0.90
CA MET A 1 2.81 22.09 1.11
C MET A 1 1.91 21.11 0.36
N THR A 2 2.46 20.10 -0.31
CA THR A 2 1.64 19.14 -1.08
C THR A 2 1.15 18.00 -0.19
N LEU A 3 0.02 17.38 -0.53
CA LEU A 3 -0.54 16.22 0.20
C LEU A 3 0.51 15.13 0.47
N PHE A 4 1.37 14.84 -0.51
CA PHE A 4 2.45 13.87 -0.37
C PHE A 4 3.42 14.22 0.78
N HIS A 5 3.79 15.49 0.94
CA HIS A 5 4.70 15.91 2.01
C HIS A 5 4.04 15.78 3.39
N GLU A 6 2.74 16.02 3.49
CA GLU A 6 1.98 15.84 4.74
C GLU A 6 1.91 14.37 5.14
N LEU A 7 1.65 13.47 4.18
CA LEU A 7 1.69 12.02 4.41
C LEU A 7 3.09 11.55 4.82
N GLN A 8 4.14 12.04 4.15
CA GLN A 8 5.52 11.69 4.50
C GLN A 8 5.88 12.13 5.93
N ARG A 9 5.39 13.29 6.37
CA ARG A 9 5.58 13.78 7.75
C ARG A 9 4.88 12.89 8.77
N LEU A 10 3.69 12.36 8.46
CA LEU A 10 3.02 11.38 9.34
C LEU A 10 3.82 10.08 9.47
N CYS A 11 4.60 9.70 8.45
CA CYS A 11 5.45 8.52 8.47
C CYS A 11 6.81 8.72 9.17
N ASP A 12 7.09 9.89 9.76
CA ASP A 12 8.37 10.17 10.44
C ASP A 12 8.53 9.32 11.73
N PRO A 13 9.58 8.48 11.85
CA PRO A 13 9.83 7.63 13.02
C PRO A 13 10.26 8.40 14.28
N THR A 14 10.61 9.67 14.15
CA THR A 14 11.13 10.51 15.23
C THR A 14 10.23 10.49 16.46
N LYS A 15 10.85 10.35 17.65
CA LYS A 15 10.16 10.32 18.96
C LYS A 15 9.02 9.29 18.98
N ASN A 16 9.28 8.08 18.47
CA ASN A 16 8.30 6.99 18.40
C ASN A 16 7.01 7.38 17.66
N MET A 17 7.15 7.87 16.42
CA MET A 17 6.03 8.25 15.55
C MET A 17 5.13 9.34 16.17
N THR A 18 5.69 10.37 16.82
CA THR A 18 4.90 11.37 17.56
C THR A 18 3.84 12.05 16.69
N GLU A 19 4.18 12.39 15.44
CA GLU A 19 3.25 13.05 14.52
C GLU A 19 2.05 12.15 14.17
N TYR A 20 2.30 10.89 13.81
CA TYR A 20 1.24 9.89 13.60
C TYR A 20 0.39 9.71 14.86
N ARG A 21 1.00 9.53 16.04
CA ARG A 21 0.26 9.29 17.29
C ARG A 21 -0.65 10.45 17.67
N ARG A 22 -0.18 11.69 17.46
CA ARG A 22 -0.99 12.89 17.65
C ARG A 22 -2.17 12.92 16.71
N HIS A 23 -1.93 12.68 15.43
CA HIS A 23 -3.01 12.64 14.43
C HIS A 23 -4.02 11.53 14.71
N LEU A 24 -3.55 10.33 15.07
CA LEU A 24 -4.42 9.22 15.47
C LEU A 24 -5.28 9.60 16.69
N ALA A 25 -4.70 10.27 17.69
CA ALA A 25 -5.44 10.70 18.88
C ALA A 25 -6.52 11.74 18.57
N GLU A 26 -6.30 12.62 17.58
CA GLU A 26 -7.31 13.56 17.10
C GLU A 26 -8.45 12.83 16.37
N MET A 27 -8.12 11.90 15.45
CA MET A 27 -9.11 11.13 14.69
C MET A 27 -9.90 10.16 15.58
N ALA A 28 -9.24 9.53 16.55
CA ALA A 28 -9.86 8.60 17.50
C ALA A 28 -10.98 9.21 18.35
N GLN A 29 -11.13 10.55 18.38
CA GLN A 29 -12.26 11.22 19.02
C GLN A 29 -13.59 10.99 18.29
N ARG A 30 -13.53 10.57 17.01
CA ARG A 30 -14.68 10.28 16.16
C ARG A 30 -14.50 8.90 15.55
N PRO A 31 -14.68 7.83 16.33
CA PRO A 31 -14.61 6.48 15.78
C PRO A 31 -15.78 6.28 14.77
N PRO A 32 -15.70 5.30 13.85
CA PRO A 32 -14.67 4.28 13.72
C PRO A 32 -13.38 4.80 13.02
N VAL A 33 -12.23 4.40 13.53
CA VAL A 33 -10.89 4.70 12.98
C VAL A 33 -10.03 3.44 13.03
N ILE A 34 -9.44 3.08 11.88
CA ILE A 34 -8.52 1.94 11.78
C ILE A 34 -7.09 2.45 12.00
N PRO A 35 -6.40 2.04 13.09
CA PRO A 35 -5.00 2.40 13.29
C PRO A 35 -4.10 1.63 12.31
N VAL A 36 -2.88 2.14 12.11
CA VAL A 36 -1.83 1.45 11.35
C VAL A 36 -1.40 0.23 12.15
N LEU A 37 -1.91 -0.93 11.75
CA LEU A 37 -1.75 -2.20 12.48
C LEU A 37 -0.29 -2.54 12.80
N PRO A 38 0.70 -2.33 11.90
CA PRO A 38 2.11 -2.54 12.25
C PRO A 38 2.58 -1.79 13.51
N PHE A 39 2.11 -0.56 13.75
CA PHE A 39 2.49 0.21 14.93
C PHE A 39 1.80 -0.30 16.20
N LEU A 40 0.54 -0.73 16.09
CA LEU A 40 -0.17 -1.37 17.19
C LEU A 40 0.49 -2.70 17.58
N CYS A 41 0.83 -3.54 16.61
CA CYS A 41 1.57 -4.79 16.82
C CYS A 41 2.93 -4.53 17.46
N LYS A 42 3.65 -3.50 17.01
CA LYS A 42 4.91 -3.07 17.60
C LYS A 42 4.76 -2.72 19.08
N ASP A 43 3.76 -1.91 19.44
CA ASP A 43 3.51 -1.49 20.82
C ASP A 43 3.16 -2.68 21.73
N LEU A 44 2.36 -3.63 21.24
CA LEU A 44 2.05 -4.88 21.93
C LEU A 44 3.29 -5.76 22.11
N PHE A 45 4.10 -5.90 21.06
CA PHE A 45 5.33 -6.68 21.08
C PHE A 45 6.28 -6.17 22.15
N PHE A 46 6.62 -4.87 22.14
CA PHE A 46 7.54 -4.31 23.14
C PHE A 46 6.96 -4.30 24.55
N SER A 47 5.64 -4.10 24.70
CA SER A 47 4.99 -4.23 26.01
C SER A 47 5.09 -5.65 26.56
N ASN A 48 5.04 -6.66 25.70
CA ASN A 48 5.16 -8.06 26.10
C ASN A 48 6.62 -8.48 26.35
N ASP A 49 7.52 -8.16 25.43
CA ASP A 49 8.91 -8.64 25.43
C ASP A 49 9.77 -7.94 26.49
N ALA A 50 9.59 -6.62 26.67
CA ALA A 50 10.37 -5.85 27.64
C ALA A 50 9.94 -6.06 29.10
N ASN A 51 8.80 -6.72 29.35
CA ASN A 51 8.24 -6.91 30.68
C ASN A 51 8.08 -8.41 31.00
N ALA A 52 8.73 -8.89 32.06
CA ALA A 52 8.57 -10.26 32.52
C ALA A 52 7.12 -10.52 33.01
N THR A 53 6.56 -11.66 32.61
CA THR A 53 5.21 -12.08 33.04
C THR A 53 5.18 -12.42 34.54
N TRP A 54 6.30 -12.88 35.09
CA TRP A 54 6.44 -13.25 36.49
C TRP A 54 7.53 -12.42 37.15
N THR A 55 7.29 -11.98 38.39
CA THR A 55 8.26 -11.24 39.20
C THR A 55 8.22 -11.81 40.61
N LYS A 56 9.35 -12.31 41.12
CA LYS A 56 9.45 -12.92 42.46
C LYS A 56 8.36 -13.99 42.72
N LYS A 57 8.10 -14.84 41.72
CA LYS A 57 7.06 -15.90 41.72
C LYS A 57 5.60 -15.40 41.76
N LEU A 58 5.37 -14.10 41.57
CA LEU A 58 4.04 -13.50 41.44
C LEU A 58 3.78 -13.04 40.00
N VAL A 59 2.52 -12.98 39.61
CA VAL A 59 2.10 -12.44 38.31
C VAL A 59 2.37 -10.94 38.26
N ASN A 60 3.01 -10.47 37.19
CA ASN A 60 3.22 -9.04 36.95
C ASN A 60 1.97 -8.38 36.36
N PHE A 61 1.04 -7.94 37.22
CA PHE A 61 -0.16 -7.23 36.78
C PHE A 61 0.13 -5.88 36.11
N SER A 62 1.31 -5.27 36.33
CA SER A 62 1.67 -4.03 35.64
C SER A 62 1.81 -4.26 34.14
N LYS A 63 2.48 -5.36 33.73
CA LYS A 63 2.56 -5.80 32.33
C LYS A 63 1.17 -5.99 31.72
N PHE A 64 0.30 -6.74 32.38
CA PHE A 64 -1.03 -7.00 31.86
C PHE A 64 -1.87 -5.73 31.76
N ARG A 65 -1.73 -4.78 32.68
CA ARG A 65 -2.40 -3.47 32.59
C ARG A 65 -1.92 -2.66 31.39
N MET A 66 -0.61 -2.64 31.11
CA MET A 66 -0.06 -2.00 29.92
C MET A 66 -0.65 -2.59 28.64
N ILE A 67 -0.59 -3.92 28.48
CA ILE A 67 -1.12 -4.63 27.31
C ILE A 67 -2.64 -4.41 27.17
N SER A 68 -3.38 -4.51 28.28
CA SER A 68 -4.83 -4.30 28.29
C SER A 68 -5.20 -2.88 27.88
N SER A 69 -4.42 -1.87 28.29
CA SER A 69 -4.64 -0.49 27.88
C SER A 69 -4.51 -0.32 26.37
N ILE A 70 -3.52 -0.96 25.74
CA ILE A 70 -3.31 -0.90 24.29
C ILE A 70 -4.50 -1.52 23.55
N ILE A 71 -4.93 -2.71 23.97
CA ILE A 71 -6.05 -3.44 23.36
C ILE A 71 -7.36 -2.66 23.49
N ARG A 72 -7.65 -2.13 24.69
CA ARG A 72 -8.86 -1.34 24.94
C ARG A 72 -8.91 -0.07 24.11
N ASN A 73 -7.78 0.63 24.00
CA ASN A 73 -7.69 1.83 23.15
C ASN A 73 -7.92 1.48 21.68
N ALA A 74 -7.32 0.39 21.18
CA ALA A 74 -7.55 -0.08 19.82
C ALA A 74 -9.02 -0.43 19.57
N TYR A 75 -9.65 -1.15 20.50
CA TYR A 75 -11.05 -1.52 20.39
C TYR A 75 -11.97 -0.30 20.40
N ALA A 76 -11.74 0.67 21.29
CA ALA A 76 -12.53 1.90 21.36
C ALA A 76 -12.47 2.73 20.06
N MET A 77 -11.32 2.73 19.36
CA MET A 77 -11.20 3.40 18.06
C MET A 77 -12.02 2.71 16.97
N LEU A 78 -12.24 1.39 17.06
CA LEU A 78 -12.93 0.62 16.03
C LEU A 78 -14.46 0.57 16.20
N GLN A 79 -14.98 1.01 17.35
CA GLN A 79 -16.42 0.99 17.60
C GLN A 79 -17.14 2.07 16.78
N GLU A 80 -18.13 1.68 16.00
CA GLU A 80 -19.04 2.66 15.39
C GLU A 80 -19.84 3.37 16.49
N PRO A 81 -20.06 4.69 16.37
CA PRO A 81 -20.97 5.38 17.27
C PRO A 81 -22.37 4.79 17.07
N GLU A 82 -23.05 4.51 18.18
CA GLU A 82 -24.46 4.12 18.14
C GLU A 82 -25.22 5.17 17.33
N SER A 83 -25.81 4.74 16.21
CA SER A 83 -26.54 5.64 15.33
C SER A 83 -27.70 6.25 16.10
N GLU A 84 -27.68 7.56 16.34
CA GLU A 84 -28.91 8.29 16.65
C GLU A 84 -29.87 8.09 15.48
N ASP A 85 -31.09 7.65 15.79
CA ASP A 85 -32.11 7.17 14.87
C ASP A 85 -32.14 7.95 13.55
N GLN A 86 -31.97 7.24 12.43
CA GLN A 86 -32.18 7.80 11.11
C GLN A 86 -33.60 8.35 11.00
N VAL A 87 -33.72 9.64 10.69
CA VAL A 87 -34.98 10.24 10.30
C VAL A 87 -35.49 9.52 9.05
N PRO A 88 -36.67 8.88 9.06
CA PRO A 88 -37.20 8.19 7.90
C PRO A 88 -37.71 9.24 6.90
N GLY A 89 -36.88 9.61 5.91
CA GLY A 89 -37.20 10.81 5.12
C GLY A 89 -36.60 10.98 3.73
N SER A 90 -35.94 9.98 3.14
CA SER A 90 -35.58 10.07 1.72
C SER A 90 -35.82 8.75 1.01
N VAL A 91 -36.90 8.69 0.22
CA VAL A 91 -37.14 7.56 -0.70
C VAL A 91 -36.06 7.62 -1.77
N ARG A 92 -34.98 6.85 -1.59
CA ARG A 92 -33.99 6.64 -2.64
C ARG A 92 -34.66 5.91 -3.80
N SER A 93 -34.46 6.39 -5.02
CA SER A 93 -34.99 5.74 -6.21
C SER A 93 -34.44 4.32 -6.32
N TRP A 94 -35.31 3.32 -6.44
CA TRP A 94 -34.90 1.91 -6.56
C TRP A 94 -33.87 1.68 -7.65
N LYS A 95 -34.00 2.37 -8.80
CA LYS A 95 -33.02 2.31 -9.88
C LYS A 95 -31.62 2.74 -9.42
N LYS A 96 -31.52 3.81 -8.62
CA LYS A 96 -30.24 4.29 -8.07
C LYS A 96 -29.65 3.31 -7.06
N LEU A 97 -30.49 2.65 -6.26
CA LEU A 97 -30.03 1.61 -5.32
C LEU A 97 -29.45 0.40 -6.06
N TYR A 98 -30.08 -0.06 -7.13
CA TYR A 98 -29.55 -1.16 -7.94
C TYR A 98 -28.23 -0.77 -8.64
N GLU A 99 -28.15 0.43 -9.21
CA GLU A 99 -26.92 0.93 -9.84
C GLU A 99 -25.76 1.06 -8.82
N GLU A 100 -26.05 1.56 -7.61
CA GLU A 100 -25.10 1.65 -6.48
C GLU A 100 -24.63 0.26 -6.03
N GLU A 101 -25.55 -0.69 -5.88
CA GLU A 101 -25.23 -2.08 -5.51
C GLU A 101 -24.38 -2.76 -6.57
N GLU A 102 -24.69 -2.59 -7.87
CA GLU A 102 -23.86 -3.12 -8.95
C GLU A 102 -22.46 -2.51 -8.97
N GLU A 103 -22.33 -1.22 -8.68
CA GLU A 103 -21.02 -0.56 -8.58
C GLU A 103 -20.22 -1.13 -7.40
N ILE A 104 -20.85 -1.30 -6.24
CA ILE A 104 -20.23 -1.90 -5.05
C ILE A 104 -19.75 -3.32 -5.35
N VAL A 105 -20.57 -4.14 -6.01
CA VAL A 105 -20.20 -5.51 -6.39
C VAL A 105 -18.97 -5.50 -7.30
N ARG A 106 -18.96 -4.66 -8.35
CA ARG A 106 -17.81 -4.55 -9.26
C ARG A 106 -16.54 -4.06 -8.56
N ILE A 107 -16.66 -3.06 -7.68
CA ILE A 107 -15.53 -2.53 -6.91
C ILE A 107 -14.97 -3.60 -5.99
N ASN A 108 -15.82 -4.30 -5.25
CA ASN A 108 -15.39 -5.36 -4.34
C ASN A 108 -14.74 -6.52 -5.10
N GLU A 109 -15.32 -6.93 -6.22
CA GLU A 109 -14.71 -7.95 -7.09
C GLU A 109 -13.31 -7.54 -7.55
N TYR A 110 -13.14 -6.28 -7.98
CA TYR A 110 -11.82 -5.78 -8.34
C TYR A 110 -10.85 -5.77 -7.14
N LEU A 111 -11.28 -5.29 -5.98
CA LEU A 111 -10.43 -5.22 -4.78
C LEU A 111 -10.04 -6.60 -4.25
N ASP A 112 -10.94 -7.58 -4.32
CA ASP A 112 -10.70 -8.95 -3.87
C ASP A 112 -9.72 -9.70 -4.78
N TYR A 113 -9.75 -9.43 -6.08
CA TYR A 113 -8.96 -10.14 -7.10
C TYR A 113 -7.86 -9.28 -7.76
N ALA A 114 -7.55 -8.10 -7.21
CA ALA A 114 -6.50 -7.25 -7.73
C ALA A 114 -5.14 -7.98 -7.74
N TYR A 115 -4.55 -8.12 -8.92
CA TYR A 115 -3.22 -8.72 -9.06
C TYR A 115 -2.14 -7.76 -8.54
N VAL A 116 -1.40 -8.19 -7.52
CA VAL A 116 -0.31 -7.41 -6.92
C VAL A 116 1.00 -8.18 -7.04
N VAL A 117 1.99 -7.60 -7.72
CA VAL A 117 3.37 -8.10 -7.73
C VAL A 117 3.98 -7.84 -6.36
N GLN A 118 4.29 -8.90 -5.61
CA GLN A 118 4.88 -8.80 -4.26
C GLN A 118 6.42 -8.92 -4.25
N CYS A 119 7.02 -9.31 -5.36
CA CYS A 119 8.46 -9.49 -5.45
C CYS A 119 9.16 -8.15 -5.70
N ASP A 120 9.86 -7.63 -4.68
CA ASP A 120 10.59 -6.36 -4.78
C ASP A 120 11.56 -6.31 -5.97
N ARG A 121 12.23 -7.44 -6.27
CA ARG A 121 13.17 -7.53 -7.40
C ARG A 121 12.48 -7.38 -8.76
N GLU A 122 11.29 -7.95 -8.89
CA GLU A 122 10.49 -7.83 -10.10
C GLU A 122 9.98 -6.40 -10.26
N GLN A 123 9.48 -5.81 -9.17
CA GLN A 123 9.04 -4.41 -9.16
C GLN A 123 10.19 -3.44 -9.50
N GLU A 124 11.40 -3.69 -9.01
CA GLU A 124 12.59 -2.91 -9.37
C GLU A 124 12.93 -3.03 -10.86
N GLN A 125 12.86 -4.24 -11.42
CA GLN A 125 13.11 -4.45 -12.85
C GLN A 125 12.06 -3.72 -13.71
N LEU A 126 10.78 -3.84 -13.38
CA LEU A 126 9.69 -3.12 -14.05
C LEU A 126 9.90 -1.60 -14.00
N SER A 127 10.37 -1.08 -12.85
CA SER A 127 10.71 0.34 -12.68
C SER A 127 11.85 0.77 -13.61
N LEU A 128 12.94 0.00 -13.68
CA LEU A 128 14.08 0.28 -14.56
C LEU A 128 13.70 0.25 -16.05
N ASP A 129 12.78 -0.63 -16.44
CA ASP A 129 12.30 -0.73 -17.81
C ASP A 129 11.45 0.48 -18.21
N CYS A 130 10.71 1.08 -17.26
CA CYS A 130 9.96 2.33 -17.45
C CYS A 130 10.86 3.56 -17.56
N GLU A 131 11.86 3.68 -16.68
CA GLU A 131 12.78 4.82 -16.61
C GLU A 131 14.25 4.37 -16.71
N PRO A 132 14.73 3.99 -17.91
CA PRO A 132 16.10 3.51 -18.06
C PRO A 132 17.11 4.59 -17.68
N ARG A 133 18.11 4.22 -16.86
CA ARG A 133 19.18 5.13 -16.45
C ARG A 133 19.78 5.85 -17.66
N ARG A 134 19.70 7.17 -17.66
CA ARG A 134 20.35 8.02 -18.68
C ARG A 134 21.83 7.65 -18.72
N LYS A 135 22.31 7.22 -19.89
CA LYS A 135 23.75 6.99 -20.09
C LYS A 135 24.48 8.28 -19.73
N PRO A 136 25.61 8.24 -19.00
CA PRO A 136 26.41 9.43 -18.79
C PRO A 136 26.75 10.01 -20.16
N VAL A 137 26.36 11.26 -20.37
CA VAL A 137 26.74 12.00 -21.57
C VAL A 137 28.27 11.96 -21.61
N ARG A 138 28.83 11.27 -22.62
CA ARG A 138 30.24 11.37 -22.93
C ARG A 138 30.49 12.81 -23.37
N THR A 139 30.90 13.67 -22.45
CA THR A 139 31.61 14.89 -22.83
C THR A 139 32.87 14.45 -23.57
N PRO A 140 33.20 15.02 -24.73
CA PRO A 140 34.44 14.68 -25.41
C PRO A 140 35.59 15.24 -24.57
N SER A 141 36.17 14.43 -23.70
CA SER A 141 37.50 14.71 -23.18
C SER A 141 38.47 14.54 -24.35
N SER A 142 38.96 15.67 -24.85
CA SER A 142 40.21 15.69 -25.58
C SER A 142 41.31 15.17 -24.67
N LEU A 143 42.28 14.46 -25.26
CA LEU A 143 43.47 13.84 -24.65
C LEU A 143 43.30 12.37 -24.22
N SER A 144 43.44 11.46 -25.19
CA SER A 144 43.84 10.08 -24.95
C SER A 144 45.32 9.92 -25.31
N SER A 145 46.12 9.59 -24.29
CA SER A 145 47.45 9.00 -24.44
C SER A 145 47.30 7.53 -24.87
N LYS A 146 48.12 7.14 -25.86
CA LYS A 146 48.19 5.81 -26.47
C LYS A 146 48.73 4.73 -25.51
N SER A 147 48.22 3.50 -25.63
CA SER A 147 48.88 2.17 -25.42
C SER A 147 47.82 1.14 -25.00
N SER A 148 47.68 -0.12 -25.47
CA SER A 148 48.27 -0.94 -26.54
C SER A 148 47.38 -2.20 -26.76
N GLN A 149 47.30 -2.68 -28.01
CA GLN A 149 47.15 -4.08 -28.51
C GLN A 149 46.07 -5.01 -27.88
N SER A 150 44.93 -5.26 -28.53
CA SER A 150 44.61 -6.18 -29.67
C SER A 150 44.24 -7.62 -29.25
N ILE A 151 43.02 -8.05 -29.58
CA ILE A 151 42.67 -9.35 -30.19
C ILE A 151 41.38 -9.12 -31.01
N SER A 152 41.44 -9.48 -32.28
CA SER A 152 40.33 -9.49 -33.23
C SER A 152 39.56 -10.80 -33.14
N SER A 153 38.23 -10.74 -32.97
CA SER A 153 37.33 -11.78 -33.44
C SER A 153 36.17 -11.12 -34.18
N SER A 154 36.14 -11.34 -35.48
CA SER A 154 35.10 -10.92 -36.40
C SER A 154 33.73 -11.44 -35.97
N GLY A 155 32.78 -10.54 -35.75
CA GLY A 155 31.37 -10.83 -35.57
C GLY A 155 30.57 -9.56 -35.79
N ARG A 156 29.99 -9.40 -36.98
CA ARG A 156 29.09 -8.29 -37.32
C ARG A 156 27.96 -8.24 -36.30
N THR A 157 27.92 -7.23 -35.43
CA THR A 157 26.71 -6.90 -34.68
C THR A 157 25.98 -5.81 -35.44
N SER A 158 24.90 -6.21 -36.11
CA SER A 158 23.91 -5.28 -36.63
C SER A 158 23.39 -4.45 -35.46
N VAL A 159 23.44 -3.14 -35.60
CA VAL A 159 22.83 -2.19 -34.66
C VAL A 159 21.32 -2.35 -34.80
N SER A 160 20.72 -3.24 -34.02
CA SER A 160 19.27 -3.37 -33.96
C SER A 160 18.72 -2.25 -33.10
N SER A 161 17.84 -1.44 -33.67
CA SER A 161 17.13 -0.36 -32.97
C SER A 161 16.46 -0.91 -31.70
N PRO A 162 16.48 -0.18 -30.57
CA PRO A 162 15.88 -0.65 -29.31
C PRO A 162 14.36 -0.84 -29.39
N TRP A 163 13.74 -0.34 -30.46
CA TRP A 163 12.29 -0.29 -30.66
C TRP A 163 11.71 -1.50 -31.41
N LEU A 164 12.53 -2.44 -31.87
CA LEU A 164 12.08 -3.55 -32.75
C LEU A 164 11.79 -4.88 -32.03
N ASN A 165 12.09 -4.98 -30.73
CA ASN A 165 11.75 -6.16 -29.91
C ASN A 165 10.76 -5.80 -28.79
N ARG A 166 9.61 -5.22 -29.14
CA ARG A 166 8.43 -5.37 -28.28
C ARG A 166 8.10 -6.85 -28.28
N ARG A 167 8.36 -7.53 -27.17
CA ARG A 167 7.63 -8.77 -26.87
C ARG A 167 6.14 -8.42 -26.89
N PRO A 168 5.24 -9.31 -27.35
CA PRO A 168 3.83 -9.13 -27.09
C PRO A 168 3.70 -8.91 -25.59
N VAL A 169 3.18 -7.74 -25.20
CA VAL A 169 2.65 -7.57 -23.86
C VAL A 169 1.55 -8.62 -23.80
N ASP A 170 1.71 -9.65 -22.97
CA ASP A 170 0.57 -10.49 -22.61
C ASP A 170 -0.53 -9.52 -22.21
N GLN A 171 -1.64 -9.56 -22.96
CA GLN A 171 -2.76 -8.68 -22.73
C GLN A 171 -3.04 -8.68 -21.23
N ALA A 172 -3.02 -7.50 -20.61
CA ALA A 172 -3.60 -7.33 -19.29
C ALA A 172 -4.96 -8.03 -19.32
N PRO A 173 -5.31 -8.84 -18.30
CA PRO A 173 -6.55 -9.60 -18.30
C PRO A 173 -7.69 -8.64 -18.62
N VAL A 174 -8.32 -8.88 -19.78
CA VAL A 174 -9.50 -8.14 -20.21
C VAL A 174 -10.52 -8.33 -19.11
N ALA A 175 -11.06 -7.23 -18.58
CA ALA A 175 -12.09 -7.27 -17.57
C ALA A 175 -13.19 -8.27 -18.00
N PRO A 176 -13.68 -9.13 -17.10
CA PRO A 176 -14.73 -10.08 -17.44
C PRO A 176 -15.94 -9.33 -18.02
N PRO A 177 -16.57 -9.84 -19.09
CA PRO A 177 -17.77 -9.23 -19.63
C PRO A 177 -18.85 -9.20 -18.53
N PRO A 178 -19.67 -8.14 -18.48
CA PRO A 178 -20.72 -8.05 -17.48
C PRO A 178 -21.67 -9.25 -17.60
N PRO A 179 -22.19 -9.79 -16.47
CA PRO A 179 -23.14 -10.89 -16.50
C PRO A 179 -24.37 -10.50 -17.33
N SER A 180 -24.75 -11.37 -18.26
CA SER A 180 -25.97 -11.19 -19.06
C SER A 180 -27.19 -11.42 -18.17
N TYR A 181 -27.79 -10.33 -17.68
CA TYR A 181 -29.07 -10.43 -16.98
C TYR A 181 -30.19 -10.64 -17.99
N ASN A 182 -30.93 -11.74 -17.83
CA ASN A 182 -32.07 -12.10 -18.66
C ASN A 182 -33.12 -10.97 -18.65
N GLU A 183 -33.51 -10.47 -19.83
CA GLU A 183 -34.61 -9.51 -20.05
C GLU A 183 -36.01 -10.09 -19.76
N ARG A 184 -36.16 -10.96 -18.75
CA ARG A 184 -37.45 -11.54 -18.38
C ARG A 184 -37.75 -11.28 -16.92
N LEU A 185 -38.19 -10.05 -16.66
CA LEU A 185 -39.12 -9.68 -15.58
C LEU A 185 -39.58 -8.24 -15.86
N ILE A 186 -40.53 -8.12 -16.79
CA ILE A 186 -41.51 -7.02 -16.85
C ILE A 186 -42.87 -7.67 -16.61
#